data_AF-A0A8H9QGJ9-F1
#
_entry.id   AF-A0A8H9QGJ9-F1
#
_cell.length_a   1.000
_cell.length_b   1.000
_cell.length_c   1.000
_cell.angle_alpha   90.00
_cell.angle_beta   90.00
_cell.angle_gamma   90.00
#
_symmetry.space_group_name_H-M   'P 1'
#
loop_
_entity.id
_entity.type
_entity.pdbx_description
1 polymer ?
#
loop_
_entity_poly.entity_id
_entity_poly.type
_entity_poly.pdbx_seq_one_letter_code
_entity_poly.pdbx_strand_id
1 'polypeptide(L)' 'MKAKEFNALYPKGSSFIYQPATGLRGGRVVRTVDVANDLYKVTVVEINQEPYFANIKSLKPVN' A
#
# COMPACT_ATOMS: atom_id res chain seq x y z
N MET A 1 -1.22 -2.05 -11.46
CA MET A 1 -1.39 -0.59 -11.42
C MET A 1 -0.05 0.09 -11.15
N LYS A 2 0.10 1.34 -11.62
CA LYS A 2 1.24 2.22 -11.34
C LYS A 2 0.87 3.32 -10.35
N ALA A 3 1.83 4.13 -9.89
CA ALA A 3 1.62 5.18 -8.90
C ALA A 3 0.47 6.13 -9.27
N LYS A 4 0.43 6.59 -10.52
CA LYS A 4 -0.61 7.51 -11.01
C LYS A 4 -2.03 6.96 -10.80
N GLU A 5 -2.24 5.71 -11.17
CA GLU A 5 -3.55 5.04 -11.03
C GLU A 5 -3.87 4.78 -9.55
N PHE A 6 -2.87 4.37 -8.76
CA PHE A 6 -3.04 4.14 -7.32
C PHE A 6 -3.46 5.41 -6.60
N ASN A 7 -2.76 6.53 -6.84
CA ASN A 7 -3.05 7.81 -6.20
C ASN A 7 -4.40 8.41 -6.64
N ALA A 8 -4.87 8.09 -7.85
CA ALA A 8 -6.20 8.50 -8.30
C ALA A 8 -7.33 7.74 -7.59
N LEU A 9 -7.10 6.47 -7.24
CA LEU A 9 -8.07 5.62 -6.54
C LEU A 9 -8.01 5.76 -5.02
N TYR A 10 -6.82 5.99 -4.48
CA TYR A 10 -6.54 5.93 -3.05
C TYR A 10 -5.78 7.19 -2.60
N PRO A 11 -6.49 8.22 -2.12
CA PRO A 11 -5.85 9.42 -1.58
C PRO A 11 -5.00 9.10 -0.34
N LYS A 12 -4.12 10.03 0.02
CA LYS A 12 -3.38 10.00 1.28
C LYS A 12 -4.33 9.78 2.46
N GLY A 13 -4.00 8.86 3.36
CA GLY A 13 -4.83 8.46 4.50
C GLY A 13 -5.75 7.26 4.22
N SER A 14 -5.84 6.77 2.98
CA SER A 14 -6.58 5.54 2.65
C SER A 14 -6.09 4.35 3.47
N SER A 15 -7.04 3.52 3.92
CA SER A 15 -6.77 2.35 4.75
C SER A 15 -6.61 1.09 3.91
N PHE A 16 -5.68 0.22 4.31
CA PHE A 16 -5.40 -1.05 3.65
C PHE A 16 -5.10 -2.15 4.67
N ILE A 17 -5.31 -3.40 4.27
CA ILE A 17 -4.72 -4.56 4.93
C ILE A 17 -3.34 -4.79 4.32
N TYR A 18 -2.29 -4.62 5.12
CA TYR A 18 -0.92 -4.98 4.75
C TYR A 18 -0.71 -6.49 4.90
N GLN A 19 -0.47 -7.16 3.78
CA GLN A 19 -0.28 -8.60 3.68
C GLN A 19 0.87 -8.90 2.69
N PRO A 20 2.12 -8.96 3.17
CA PRO A 20 3.29 -9.20 2.30
C PRO A 20 3.33 -10.63 1.76
N ALA A 21 2.82 -11.62 2.50
CA ALA A 21 2.67 -13.00 2.07
C ALA A 21 1.20 -13.28 1.70
N THR A 22 0.91 -13.41 0.41
CA THR A 22 -0.45 -13.62 -0.11
C THR A 22 -1.12 -14.91 0.37
N GLY A 23 -0.34 -15.88 0.86
CA GLY A 23 -0.84 -17.18 1.34
C GLY A 23 -1.27 -17.24 2.82
N LEU A 24 -0.91 -16.26 3.65
CA LEU A 24 -1.17 -16.31 5.10
C LEU A 24 -2.28 -15.34 5.51
N ARG A 25 -3.29 -15.80 6.23
CA ARG A 25 -4.35 -14.94 6.80
C ARG A 25 -3.77 -14.09 7.96
N GLY A 26 -4.35 -12.91 8.20
CA GLY A 26 -3.99 -12.06 9.35
C GLY A 26 -3.13 -10.82 9.05
N GLY A 27 -3.34 -10.18 7.90
CA GLY A 27 -2.71 -8.88 7.62
C GLY A 27 -3.17 -7.79 8.58
N ARG A 28 -2.30 -6.82 8.87
CA ARG A 28 -2.60 -5.68 9.76
C ARG A 28 -3.21 -4.52 8.99
N VAL A 29 -4.08 -3.73 9.63
CA VAL A 29 -4.62 -2.51 9.02
C VAL A 29 -3.59 -1.39 9.11
N VAL A 30 -3.28 -0.77 7.97
CA VAL A 30 -2.37 0.37 7.83
C VAL A 30 -3.05 1.49 7.06
N ARG A 31 -2.48 2.70 7.11
CA ARG A 31 -2.92 3.86 6.34
C ARG A 31 -1.78 4.42 5.52
N THR A 32 -2.06 4.92 4.32
CA THR A 32 -1.08 5.65 3.51
C THR A 32 -0.73 6.96 4.20
N VAL A 33 0.57 7.24 4.32
CA VAL A 33 1.09 8.49 4.89
C VAL A 33 1.37 9.51 3.80
N ASP A 34 1.67 9.06 2.60
CA ASP A 34 1.91 9.91 1.45
C ASP A 34 1.47 9.24 0.13
N VAL A 35 1.68 9.93 -0.99
CA VAL A 35 1.43 9.42 -2.33
C VAL A 35 2.35 8.24 -2.68
N ALA A 36 1.83 7.29 -3.45
CA ALA A 36 2.63 6.22 -4.02
C ALA A 36 3.58 6.78 -5.08
N ASN A 37 4.77 6.18 -5.19
CA ASN A 37 5.79 6.51 -6.17
C ASN A 37 6.21 5.26 -6.94
N ASP A 38 6.47 5.44 -8.23
CA ASP A 38 7.00 4.39 -9.09
C ASP A 38 8.53 4.35 -8.94
N LEU A 39 9.04 3.22 -8.45
CA LEU A 39 10.45 2.85 -8.55
C LEU A 39 10.63 1.91 -9.76
N TYR A 40 11.88 1.65 -10.14
CA TYR A 40 12.25 0.94 -11.37
C TYR A 40 11.30 -0.21 -11.77
N LYS A 41 11.11 -1.21 -10.89
CA LYS A 41 10.23 -2.37 -11.14
C LYS A 41 9.02 -2.48 -10.21
N VAL A 42 8.87 -1.57 -9.26
CA VAL A 42 7.86 -1.67 -8.19
C VAL A 42 7.23 -0.31 -7.90
N THR A 43 5.99 -0.33 -7.43
CA THR A 43 5.32 0.88 -6.95
C THR A 43 5.21 0.77 -5.43
N VAL A 44 5.66 1.80 -4.73
CA VAL A 44 5.78 1.81 -3.27
C VAL A 44 5.02 2.99 -2.70
N VAL A 45 4.42 2.82 -1.53
CA VAL A 45 3.74 3.87 -0.78
C VAL A 45 4.22 3.85 0.67
N GLU A 46 4.30 5.02 1.29
CA GLU A 46 4.58 5.14 2.72
C GLU A 46 3.34 4.78 3.54
N ILE A 47 3.52 4.02 4.62
CA ILE A 47 2.47 3.56 5.53
C ILE A 47 2.79 3.91 6.97
N ASN A 48 1.76 4.07 7.79
CA ASN A 48 1.86 4.60 9.16
C ASN A 48 2.46 3.65 10.21
N GLN A 49 2.86 2.45 9.80
CA GLN A 49 3.41 1.41 10.66
C GLN A 49 4.58 0.77 9.94
N GLU A 50 5.51 0.14 10.67
CA GLU A 50 6.56 -0.69 10.07
C GLU A 50 5.96 -1.60 8.98
N PRO A 51 6.64 -1.89 7.87
CA PRO A 51 7.99 -1.44 7.49
C PRO A 51 8.08 0.03 7.02
N TYR A 52 7.04 0.84 7.22
CA TYR A 52 6.91 2.24 6.78
C TYR A 52 6.83 2.45 5.27
N PHE A 53 7.37 1.55 4.47
CA PHE A 53 7.20 1.53 3.01
C PHE A 53 6.70 0.18 2.55
N ALA A 54 5.58 0.16 1.83
CA ALA A 54 4.97 -1.05 1.32
C ALA A 54 4.89 -1.04 -0.20
N ASN A 55 5.19 -2.19 -0.82
CA ASN A 55 4.79 -2.41 -2.20
C ASN A 55 3.27 -2.43 -2.28
N ILE A 56 2.68 -1.69 -3.21
CA ILE A 56 1.22 -1.63 -3.35
C ILE A 56 0.59 -3.00 -3.62
N LYS A 57 1.33 -3.97 -4.16
CA LYS A 57 0.88 -5.36 -4.36
C LYS A 57 0.67 -6.12 -3.06
N SER A 58 1.27 -5.65 -1.97
CA SER A 58 1.11 -6.19 -0.62
C SER A 58 0.00 -5.50 0.16
N LEU A 59 -0.74 -4.57 -0.47
CA LEU A 59 -1.86 -3.86 0.15
C LEU A 59 -3.17 -4.33 -0.45
N LYS A 60 -4.14 -4.65 0.41
CA LYS A 60 -5.51 -4.95 0.01
C LYS A 60 -6.45 -3.86 0.51
N PRO A 61 -7.30 -3.26 -0.34
CA PRO A 61 -8.28 -2.28 0.11
C PRO A 61 -9.15 -2.87 1.22
N VAL A 62 -9.38 -2.07 2.26
CA VAL A 62 -10.48 -2.33 3.22
C VAL A 62 -11.68 -1.63 2.59
N ASN A 63 -12.69 -2.40 2.17
CA ASN A 63 -13.87 -1.97 1.40
C ASN A 63 -14.23 -0.48 1.49
#